data_AF-A0AAP7IS66-F1
#
_entry.id   AF-A0AAP7IS66-F1
#
_cell.length_a   1.000
_cell.length_b   1.000
_cell.length_c   1.000
_cell.angle_alpha   90.00
_cell.angle_beta   90.00
_cell.angle_gamma   90.00
#
_symmetry.space_group_name_H-M   'P 1'
#
loop_
_entity.id
_entity.type
_entity.pdbx_description
1 polymer ?
#
loop_
_entity_poly.entity_id
_entity_poly.type
_entity_poly.pdbx_seq_one_letter_code
_entity_poly.pdbx_strand_id
1 'polypeptide(L)' 'MNEALSQSVTPPKSNRTSKKAASNYNKKGRYPFSLHHDVRYDKLEELVEYHQAKSASDYLENLIIREWERMQRKLKK' A
#
# COMPACT_ATOMS: atom_id res chain seq x y z
N MET A 1 -37.19 19.21 29.91
CA MET A 1 -36.39 18.31 30.77
C MET A 1 -35.54 17.42 29.86
N ASN A 2 -34.29 17.24 30.24
CA ASN A 2 -33.17 16.79 29.43
C ASN A 2 -33.11 15.26 29.22
N GLU A 3 -32.34 14.90 28.18
CA GLU A 3 -31.42 13.75 28.07
C GLU A 3 -31.93 12.30 28.09
N ALA A 4 -31.66 11.61 26.97
CA ALA A 4 -31.04 10.27 26.80
C ALA A 4 -31.59 9.69 25.47
N LEU A 5 -30.83 9.17 24.51
CA LEU A 5 -29.62 8.37 24.61
C LEU A 5 -28.96 8.31 23.21
N SER A 6 -27.80 8.96 23.03
CA SER A 6 -26.95 8.75 21.85
C SER A 6 -26.27 7.38 21.98
N GLN A 7 -26.72 6.39 21.21
CA GLN A 7 -26.04 5.09 21.14
C GLN A 7 -24.76 5.22 20.31
N SER A 8 -23.62 5.25 21.00
CA SER A 8 -22.29 5.14 20.40
C SER A 8 -22.03 3.68 19.99
N VAL A 9 -22.11 3.40 18.69
CA VAL A 9 -21.61 2.14 18.12
C VAL A 9 -20.07 2.15 18.19
N THR A 10 -19.52 1.53 19.23
CA THR A 10 -18.09 1.23 19.31
C THR A 10 -17.79 -0.04 18.50
N PRO A 11 -16.84 -0.04 17.56
CA PRO A 11 -16.46 -1.26 16.85
C PRO A 11 -15.75 -2.23 17.81
N PRO A 12 -15.93 -3.55 17.67
CA PRO A 12 -15.35 -4.53 18.57
C PRO A 12 -13.81 -4.46 18.54
N LYS A 13 -13.23 -4.30 19.73
CA LYS A 13 -11.79 -4.23 19.98
C LYS A 13 -11.15 -5.57 19.63
N SER A 14 -10.54 -5.67 18.45
CA SER A 14 -9.80 -6.86 18.01
C SER A 14 -8.55 -7.01 18.86
N ASN A 15 -8.53 -8.01 19.76
CA ASN A 15 -7.34 -8.44 20.50
C ASN A 15 -6.34 -9.13 19.55
N ARG A 16 -5.70 -8.34 18.68
CA ARG A 16 -4.49 -8.79 17.97
C ARG A 16 -3.31 -8.56 18.90
N THR A 17 -2.79 -9.63 19.47
CA THR A 17 -1.49 -9.63 20.15
C THR A 17 -0.45 -9.07 19.16
N SER A 18 -0.04 -7.82 19.38
CA SER A 18 0.95 -7.15 18.58
C SER A 18 2.31 -7.77 18.91
N LYS A 19 2.65 -8.86 18.21
CA LYS A 19 4.02 -9.38 18.18
C LYS A 19 4.91 -8.23 17.73
N LYS A 20 5.67 -7.65 18.67
CA LYS A 20 6.62 -6.57 18.39
C LYS A 20 7.59 -7.09 17.33
N ALA A 21 7.52 -6.51 16.14
CA ALA A 21 8.50 -6.82 15.09
C ALA A 21 9.90 -6.48 15.59
N ALA A 22 10.90 -7.27 15.21
CA ALA A 22 12.29 -7.10 15.63
C ALA A 22 12.76 -5.65 15.43
N SER A 23 13.48 -5.13 16.43
CA SER A 23 13.89 -3.72 16.58
C SER A 23 14.71 -3.15 15.41
N ASN A 24 15.26 -4.00 14.53
CA ASN A 24 16.15 -3.61 13.44
C ASN A 24 15.53 -3.77 12.04
N TYR A 25 14.24 -4.09 11.94
CA TYR A 25 13.57 -4.07 10.64
C TYR A 25 13.18 -2.62 10.35
N ASN A 26 13.98 -1.90 9.56
CA ASN A 26 13.51 -0.70 8.89
C ASN A 26 12.35 -1.14 7.99
N LYS A 27 11.13 -1.11 8.52
CA LYS A 27 9.95 -1.62 7.84
C LYS A 27 9.78 -0.78 6.60
N LYS A 28 9.83 -1.41 5.42
CA LYS A 28 9.38 -0.81 4.17
C LYS A 28 8.10 -0.01 4.46
N GLY A 29 8.16 1.30 4.21
CA GLY A 29 7.02 2.18 4.41
C GLY A 29 5.86 1.69 3.57
N ARG A 30 4.66 1.62 4.16
CA ARG A 30 3.44 1.29 3.42
C ARG A 30 2.80 2.61 3.00
N TYR A 31 2.74 2.84 1.70
CA TYR A 31 2.16 4.05 1.11
C TYR A 31 0.87 3.69 0.38
N PRO A 32 -0.29 4.22 0.80
CA PRO A 32 -1.53 4.06 0.06
C PRO A 32 -1.49 4.95 -1.19
N PHE A 33 -1.80 4.37 -2.35
CA PHE A 33 -1.99 5.11 -3.59
C PHE A 33 -3.47 5.24 -3.89
N SER A 34 -3.92 6.47 -4.17
CA SER A 34 -5.24 6.70 -4.74
C SER A 34 -5.13 6.56 -6.25
N LEU A 35 -5.55 5.42 -6.78
CA LEU A 35 -5.59 5.14 -8.21
C LEU A 35 -7.03 5.27 -8.72
N HIS A 36 -7.18 5.64 -9.99
CA HIS A 36 -8.47 5.57 -10.65
C HIS A 36 -8.98 4.13 -10.66
N HIS A 37 -10.30 3.94 -10.62
CA HIS A 37 -10.92 2.62 -10.53
C HIS A 37 -10.44 1.69 -11.65
N ASP A 38 -10.56 2.13 -12.91
CA ASP A 38 -10.14 1.38 -14.10
C ASP A 38 -8.63 1.08 -14.11
N VAL A 39 -7.83 1.95 -13.49
CA VAL A 39 -6.38 1.74 -13.38
C VAL A 39 -6.08 0.66 -12.36
N ARG A 40 -6.75 0.68 -11.20
CA ARG A 40 -6.45 -0.25 -10.11
C ARG A 40 -6.91 -1.68 -10.41
N TYR A 41 -8.13 -1.82 -10.91
CA TYR A 41 -8.81 -3.11 -10.99
C TYR A 41 -8.65 -3.81 -12.34
N ASP A 42 -8.44 -3.06 -13.43
CA ASP A 42 -8.31 -3.64 -14.76
C ASP A 42 -6.84 -3.55 -15.21
N LYS A 43 -6.38 -2.34 -15.53
CA LYS A 43 -5.08 -2.14 -16.19
C LYS A 43 -3.90 -2.62 -15.35
N LEU A 44 -3.93 -2.38 -14.04
CA LEU A 44 -2.83 -2.79 -13.17
C LEU A 44 -2.79 -4.31 -12.99
N GLU A 45 -3.94 -4.98 -12.92
CA GLU A 45 -3.99 -6.44 -12.81
C GLU A 45 -3.51 -7.10 -14.12
N GLU A 46 -3.94 -6.59 -15.28
CA GLU A 46 -3.41 -7.03 -16.59
C GLU A 46 -1.89 -6.89 -16.68
N LEU A 47 -1.33 -5.78 -16.19
CA LEU A 47 0.12 -5.56 -16.17
C LEU A 47 0.84 -6.52 -15.21
N VAL A 48 0.24 -6.79 -14.05
CA VAL A 48 0.78 -7.76 -13.07
C VAL A 48 0.83 -9.15 -13.68
N GLU A 49 -0.25 -9.58 -14.35
CA GLU A 49 -0.32 -10.87 -15.03
C GLU A 49 0.67 -10.94 -16.20
N TYR A 50 0.69 -9.92 -17.06
CA TYR A 50 1.58 -9.87 -18.21
C TYR A 50 3.06 -9.94 -17.83
N HIS A 51 3.45 -9.23 -16.76
CA HIS A 51 4.82 -9.24 -16.26
C HIS A 51 5.11 -10.37 -15.25
N GLN A 52 4.13 -11.24 -14.97
CA GLN A 52 4.23 -12.32 -13.99
C GLN A 52 4.72 -11.83 -12.62
N ALA A 53 4.27 -10.64 -12.22
CA ALA A 53 4.64 -10.06 -10.94
C ALA A 53 3.89 -10.74 -9.80
N LYS A 54 4.51 -10.78 -8.61
CA LYS A 54 3.93 -11.51 -7.46
C LYS A 54 2.67 -10.84 -6.90
N SER A 55 2.54 -9.53 -7.08
CA SER A 55 1.39 -8.72 -6.68
C SER A 55 1.45 -7.34 -7.33
N ALA A 56 0.34 -6.60 -7.32
CA ALA A 56 0.31 -5.20 -7.72
C ALA A 56 1.34 -4.32 -6.99
N SER A 57 1.54 -4.52 -5.68
CA SER A 57 2.56 -3.77 -4.92
C SER A 57 3.98 -4.11 -5.35
N ASP A 58 4.25 -5.38 -5.63
CA ASP A 58 5.56 -5.85 -6.11
C ASP A 58 5.88 -5.30 -7.50
N TYR A 59 4.89 -5.31 -8.40
CA TYR A 59 5.01 -4.71 -9.73
C TYR A 59 5.34 -3.21 -9.63
N LEU A 60 4.57 -2.45 -8.84
CA LEU A 60 4.77 -1.01 -8.68
C LEU A 60 6.11 -0.68 -8.02
N GLU A 61 6.54 -1.44 -7.00
CA GLU A 61 7.84 -1.23 -6.35
C GLU A 61 8.98 -1.39 -7.37
N ASN A 62 8.95 -2.48 -8.14
CA ASN A 62 9.97 -2.73 -9.17
C ASN A 62 9.94 -1.67 -10.29
N LEU A 63 8.74 -1.23 -10.70
CA LEU A 63 8.57 -0.17 -11.70
C LEU A 63 9.18 1.15 -11.22
N ILE A 64 8.89 1.56 -9.98
CA ILE A 64 9.39 2.81 -9.39
C ILE A 64 10.92 2.77 -9.29
N ILE A 65 11.50 1.67 -8.83
CA ILE A 65 12.96 1.51 -8.73
C ILE A 65 13.63 1.63 -10.10
N ARG A 66 13.11 0.93 -11.11
CA ARG A 66 13.64 0.98 -12.49
C ARG A 66 13.58 2.39 -13.07
N GLU A 67 12.47 3.08 -12.86
CA GLU A 67 12.30 4.44 -13.37
C GLU A 67 13.22 5.42 -12.65
N TRP A 68 13.39 5.27 -11.33
CA TRP A 68 14.35 6.05 -10.55
C TRP A 68 15.77 5.87 -11.07
N GLU A 69 16.23 4.64 -11.27
CA GLU A 69 17.56 4.37 -11.83
C GLU A 69 17.74 5.01 -13.22
N ARG A 70 16.70 4.95 -14.05
CA ARG A 70 16.69 5.59 -15.37
C ARG A 70 16.86 7.10 -15.27
N MET A 71 16.15 7.75 -14.34
CA MET A 71 16.30 9.18 -14.07
C MET A 71 17.70 9.52 -13.55
N GLN A 72 18.23 8.74 -12.60
CA GLN A 72 19.58 8.95 -12.06
C GLN A 72 20.67 8.88 -13.13
N ARG A 73 20.53 8.01 -14.15
CA ARG A 73 21.47 7.96 -15.28
C ARG A 73 21.39 9.20 -16.18
N LYS A 74 20.21 9.81 -16.31
CA LYS A 74 20.02 11.04 -17.09
C LYS A 74 20.61 12.26 -16.40
N LEU A 75 20.56 12.32 -15.07
CA LEU A 75 21.12 13.44 -14.29
C LEU A 75 22.66 13.43 -14.23
N LYS A 76 23.29 12.27 -14.39
CA LYS A 76 24.76 12.12 -14.36
C LYS A 76 25.44 12.38 -15.71
N LYS A 77 24.67 12.72 -16.74
CA LYS A 77 25.14 13.15 -18.07
C LYS A 77 24.96 14.65 -18.20
#